data_AF-A0A1S7LND3-F1
#
_entry.id   AF-A0A1S7LND3-F1
#
_cell.length_a   1.000
_cell.length_b   1.000
_cell.length_c   1.000
_cell.angle_alpha   90.00
_cell.angle_beta   90.00
_cell.angle_gamma   90.00
#
_symmetry.space_group_name_H-M   'P 1'
#
loop_
_entity.id
_entity.type
_entity.pdbx_description
1 polymer ?
#
loop_
_entity_poly.entity_id
_entity_poly.type
_entity_poly.pdbx_seq_one_letter_code
_entity_poly.pdbx_strand_id
1 'polypeptide(L)'
;MARDQFTQKQLDSIKEQLQKSLGDENSTKAVGNLENRFTAKEEEIIVEANPDVMDDPHATGGFKPGSKIDVDEVISEGKMGPMVATLGPLVKLDGREADLKKVVDAIISHPEVKSFNLVEALGKVKKNVNMVELLVEQIANRKGINPLIDALKAAGKSKKAMAMLAQGISEEGTVNHLLRAIASAPRDQDEVEITLTMEVIGKGSLEQMLEAVKLIDPMSPGAVVLATGIGNLRTLPLEPLIRALTAIKDNEKAAFILTKRLVNTVEVPALVSLLEKYVSDITPPAQVVMTYLIHKVMIQPSRNVELSKATKVVRGDSITAQMLATALVKFGDQDALERAYKRMGACHNAKVILAVAFAKKGGMFGTIRKLGKPGWDMSKHSGEANKLMKGAWARCEELATDVLELKKLGESEEPEDDA
;
A
#
# COMPACT_ATOMS: atom_id res chain seq x y z
N MET A 1 -6.36 -14.51 15.92
CA MET A 1 -7.68 -14.80 15.30
C MET A 1 -8.03 -16.24 15.64
N ALA A 2 -9.21 -16.46 16.24
CA ALA A 2 -9.71 -17.79 16.55
C ALA A 2 -9.81 -18.61 15.26
N ARG A 3 -9.25 -19.82 15.26
CA ARG A 3 -9.48 -20.79 14.19
C ARG A 3 -10.85 -21.41 14.46
N ASP A 4 -11.85 -21.01 13.69
CA ASP A 4 -13.14 -21.71 13.71
C ASP A 4 -12.93 -23.14 13.19
N GLN A 5 -12.96 -24.10 14.11
CA GLN A 5 -13.02 -25.53 13.79
C GLN A 5 -14.45 -25.82 13.32
N PHE A 6 -14.64 -26.00 12.02
CA PHE A 6 -15.93 -26.48 11.51
C PHE A 6 -16.11 -27.94 11.91
N THR A 7 -17.20 -28.23 12.60
CA THR A 7 -17.60 -29.61 12.94
C THR A 7 -17.99 -30.38 11.68
N GLN A 8 -17.87 -31.71 11.69
CA GLN A 8 -18.21 -32.56 10.54
C GLN A 8 -19.62 -32.29 10.00
N LYS A 9 -20.58 -32.03 10.89
CA LYS A 9 -21.96 -31.65 10.55
C LYS A 9 -22.06 -30.31 9.81
N GLN A 10 -21.20 -29.34 10.09
CA GLN A 10 -21.16 -28.06 9.38
C GLN A 10 -20.55 -28.23 7.99
N LEU A 11 -19.56 -29.10 7.84
CA LEU A 11 -19.01 -29.46 6.52
C LEU A 11 -20.05 -30.19 5.67
N ASP A 12 -20.85 -31.09 6.26
CA ASP A 12 -21.90 -31.81 5.55
C ASP A 12 -23.04 -30.88 5.11
N SER A 13 -23.41 -29.91 5.95
CA SER A 13 -24.40 -28.88 5.58
C SER A 13 -23.92 -27.96 4.43
N ILE A 14 -22.63 -27.59 4.44
CA ILE A 14 -22.02 -26.81 3.35
C ILE A 14 -21.99 -27.63 2.05
N LYS A 15 -21.72 -28.93 2.12
CA LYS A 15 -21.75 -29.84 0.97
C LYS A 15 -23.17 -29.94 0.39
N GLU A 16 -24.18 -30.12 1.24
CA GLU A 16 -25.57 -30.23 0.82
C GLU A 16 -26.07 -28.93 0.14
N GLN A 17 -25.62 -27.77 0.62
CA GLN A 17 -25.92 -26.47 0.02
C GLN A 17 -25.19 -26.22 -1.31
N LEU A 18 -23.93 -26.65 -1.42
CA LEU A 18 -23.15 -26.55 -2.67
C LEU A 18 -23.70 -27.48 -3.75
N GLN A 19 -24.11 -28.69 -3.38
CA GLN A 19 -24.69 -29.67 -4.29
C GLN A 19 -26.07 -29.25 -4.81
N LYS A 20 -26.86 -28.54 -3.98
CA LYS A 20 -28.12 -27.92 -4.42
C LYS A 20 -27.94 -26.69 -5.32
N SER A 21 -26.87 -25.92 -5.14
CA SER A 21 -26.67 -24.65 -5.84
C SER A 21 -25.98 -24.80 -7.20
N LEU A 22 -25.23 -25.88 -7.41
CA LEU A 22 -24.40 -26.13 -8.60
C LEU A 22 -24.88 -27.40 -9.31
N GLY A 23 -26.10 -27.37 -9.84
CA GLY A 23 -26.79 -28.52 -10.44
C GLY A 23 -26.29 -29.01 -11.81
N ASP A 24 -24.99 -28.98 -12.10
CA ASP A 24 -24.42 -29.46 -13.37
C ASP A 24 -23.31 -30.51 -13.16
N GLU A 25 -23.17 -31.43 -14.12
CA GLU A 25 -22.23 -32.57 -14.11
C GLU A 25 -20.74 -32.20 -13.91
N ASN A 26 -20.37 -30.94 -14.11
CA ASN A 26 -19.01 -30.42 -13.84
C ASN A 26 -18.74 -30.24 -12.33
N SER A 27 -19.78 -30.14 -11.51
CA SER A 27 -19.70 -29.97 -10.05
C SER A 27 -19.30 -31.27 -9.35
N THR A 28 -19.68 -32.43 -9.90
CA THR A 28 -19.29 -33.75 -9.39
C THR A 28 -17.78 -33.97 -9.50
N LYS A 29 -17.15 -33.42 -10.56
CA LYS A 29 -15.69 -33.41 -10.72
C LYS A 29 -14.99 -32.45 -9.75
N ALA A 30 -15.61 -31.30 -9.45
CA ALA A 30 -15.06 -30.34 -8.47
C ALA A 30 -15.14 -30.89 -7.03
N VAL A 31 -16.20 -31.60 -6.67
CA VAL A 31 -16.36 -32.27 -5.38
C VAL A 31 -15.41 -33.47 -5.25
N GLY A 32 -15.26 -34.30 -6.31
CA GLY A 32 -14.28 -35.40 -6.31
C GLY A 32 -12.82 -34.93 -6.23
N ASN A 33 -12.49 -33.77 -6.80
CA ASN A 33 -11.17 -33.15 -6.66
C ASN A 33 -10.93 -32.54 -5.26
N LEU A 34 -12.00 -32.14 -4.56
CA LEU A 34 -11.91 -31.76 -3.14
C LEU A 34 -11.70 -33.01 -2.27
N GLU A 35 -12.41 -34.11 -2.53
CA GLU A 35 -12.23 -35.39 -1.82
C GLU A 35 -10.78 -35.89 -1.91
N ASN A 36 -10.16 -35.86 -3.09
CA ASN A 36 -8.76 -36.26 -3.27
C ASN A 36 -7.73 -35.31 -2.63
N ARG A 37 -8.06 -34.02 -2.44
CA ARG A 37 -7.19 -33.07 -1.71
C ARG A 37 -7.31 -33.19 -0.19
N PHE A 38 -8.40 -33.78 0.32
CA PHE A 38 -8.60 -34.02 1.74
C PHE A 38 -8.28 -35.44 2.20
N THR A 39 -8.10 -36.40 1.27
CA THR A 39 -7.76 -37.80 1.58
C THR A 39 -6.30 -38.19 1.28
N ALA A 40 -5.48 -37.32 0.72
CA ALA A 40 -4.04 -37.56 0.59
C ALA A 40 -3.29 -37.27 1.92
N LYS A 41 -3.47 -38.16 2.90
CA LYS A 41 -2.44 -38.49 3.89
C LYS A 41 -2.22 -39.98 3.80
N GLU A 42 -1.11 -40.38 3.20
CA GLU A 42 -0.59 -41.74 3.36
C GLU A 42 -0.44 -42.03 4.85
N GLU A 43 -0.95 -43.20 5.23
CA GLU A 43 -0.88 -43.79 6.55
C GLU A 43 0.58 -43.96 6.97
N GLU A 44 1.09 -43.05 7.80
CA GLU A 44 2.18 -43.41 8.72
C GLU A 44 1.59 -44.26 9.84
N ILE A 45 2.08 -45.49 9.89
CA ILE A 45 1.79 -46.55 10.85
C ILE A 45 1.70 -45.97 12.27
N ILE A 46 0.48 -45.93 12.81
CA ILE A 46 0.23 -45.71 14.24
C ILE A 46 0.65 -47.01 14.92
N VAL A 47 1.83 -47.01 15.55
CA VAL A 47 2.15 -47.97 16.60
C VAL A 47 1.12 -47.74 17.71
N GLU A 48 0.28 -48.74 17.99
CA GLU A 48 -0.70 -48.74 19.07
C GLU A 48 -0.02 -48.34 20.39
N ALA A 49 -0.26 -47.10 20.81
CA ALA A 49 0.01 -46.66 22.16
C ALA A 49 -1.22 -46.95 23.03
N ASN A 50 -0.95 -47.64 24.13
CA ASN A 50 -1.83 -48.03 25.23
C ASN A 50 -2.99 -47.03 25.51
N PRO A 51 -4.25 -47.49 25.67
CA PRO A 51 -5.44 -46.62 25.76
C PRO A 51 -5.68 -45.96 27.14
N ASP A 52 -4.63 -45.70 27.93
CA ASP A 52 -4.71 -45.05 29.25
C ASP A 52 -4.24 -43.59 29.26
N VAL A 53 -4.17 -42.93 28.10
CA VAL A 53 -3.86 -41.49 28.02
C VAL A 53 -4.87 -40.80 27.10
N MET A 54 -6.13 -40.75 27.53
CA MET A 54 -7.15 -39.89 26.91
C MET A 54 -7.09 -38.47 27.49
N ASP A 55 -6.96 -37.51 26.57
CA ASP A 55 -7.58 -36.18 26.53
C ASP A 55 -7.68 -35.39 27.85
N ASP A 56 -6.65 -34.60 28.11
CA ASP A 56 -6.81 -33.35 28.87
C ASP A 56 -6.40 -32.15 27.99
N PRO A 57 -7.33 -31.27 27.58
CA PRO A 57 -7.04 -30.02 26.86
C PRO A 57 -6.19 -29.02 27.68
N HIS A 58 -5.92 -29.33 28.96
CA HIS A 58 -4.99 -28.59 29.82
C HIS A 58 -3.62 -29.26 29.98
N ALA A 59 -3.33 -30.34 29.27
CA ALA A 59 -1.99 -30.89 29.17
C ALA A 59 -1.11 -30.04 28.22
N THR A 60 -0.89 -28.77 28.57
CA THR A 60 0.43 -28.20 28.29
C THR A 60 1.43 -29.10 29.02
N GLY A 61 2.37 -29.72 28.31
CA GLY A 61 3.60 -30.26 28.91
C GLY A 61 4.46 -29.11 29.47
N GLY A 62 3.87 -28.32 30.37
CA GLY A 62 4.22 -26.96 30.67
C GLY A 62 4.11 -26.73 32.16
N PHE A 63 5.25 -26.41 32.74
CA PHE A 63 5.47 -25.90 34.09
C PHE A 63 4.23 -25.25 34.70
N LYS A 64 3.81 -25.76 35.88
CA LYS A 64 2.73 -25.15 36.67
C LYS A 64 3.12 -23.69 36.99
N PRO A 65 2.19 -22.73 36.95
CA PRO A 65 2.47 -21.37 37.41
C PRO A 65 3.02 -21.42 38.85
N GLY A 66 4.28 -21.03 39.05
CA GLY A 66 4.97 -21.08 40.34
C GLY A 66 5.97 -22.24 40.55
N SER A 67 6.11 -23.18 39.61
CA SER A 67 7.20 -24.17 39.67
C SER A 67 8.54 -23.52 39.32
N LYS A 68 9.60 -23.80 40.10
CA LYS A 68 10.97 -23.42 39.74
C LYS A 68 11.32 -24.08 38.41
N ILE A 69 11.60 -23.28 37.39
CA ILE A 69 12.14 -23.76 36.12
C ILE A 69 13.63 -24.03 36.35
N ASP A 70 14.01 -25.31 36.37
CA ASP A 70 15.40 -25.72 36.33
C ASP A 70 15.86 -25.77 34.87
N VAL A 71 16.70 -24.81 34.52
CA VAL A 71 17.17 -24.62 33.14
C VAL A 71 18.22 -25.67 32.79
N ASP A 72 19.05 -26.05 33.76
CA ASP A 72 20.15 -26.99 33.54
C ASP A 72 19.58 -28.41 33.38
N GLU A 73 18.53 -28.77 34.13
CA GLU A 73 17.78 -30.02 33.95
C GLU A 73 17.17 -30.12 32.54
N VAL A 74 16.43 -29.10 32.10
CA VAL A 74 15.79 -29.08 30.77
C VAL A 74 16.80 -29.17 29.63
N ILE A 75 17.97 -28.53 29.77
CA ILE A 75 19.05 -28.62 28.78
C ILE A 75 19.67 -30.04 28.80
N SER A 76 19.86 -30.63 29.99
CA SER A 76 20.44 -31.96 30.14
C SER A 76 19.57 -33.09 29.58
N GLU A 77 18.24 -32.92 29.60
CA GLU A 77 17.31 -33.86 28.96
C GLU A 77 17.50 -33.97 27.44
N GLY A 78 18.11 -32.95 26.81
CA GLY A 78 18.47 -32.97 25.39
C GLY A 78 17.28 -33.04 24.43
N LYS A 79 16.06 -32.73 24.88
CA LYS A 79 14.85 -32.78 24.04
C LYS A 79 14.46 -31.38 23.54
N MET A 80 14.31 -31.25 22.22
CA MET A 80 13.95 -29.98 21.58
C MET A 80 12.60 -29.39 22.03
N GLY A 81 11.56 -30.23 22.16
CA GLY A 81 10.23 -29.78 22.57
C GLY A 81 10.22 -29.07 23.94
N PRO A 82 10.74 -29.71 25.01
CA PRO A 82 10.90 -29.09 26.33
C PRO A 82 11.73 -27.80 26.32
N MET A 83 12.87 -27.77 25.60
CA MET A 83 13.69 -26.55 25.51
C MET A 83 12.91 -25.37 24.90
N VAL A 84 12.22 -25.58 23.77
CA VAL A 84 11.42 -24.54 23.12
C VAL A 84 10.22 -24.12 23.97
N ALA A 85 9.54 -25.08 24.62
CA ALA A 85 8.41 -24.80 25.50
C ALA A 85 8.79 -23.93 26.70
N THR A 86 10.02 -24.07 27.20
CA THR A 86 10.54 -23.36 28.38
C THR A 86 10.82 -21.89 28.13
N LEU A 87 11.08 -21.49 26.87
CA LEU A 87 11.33 -20.08 26.49
C LEU A 87 10.13 -19.17 26.83
N GLY A 88 8.90 -19.64 26.59
CA GLY A 88 7.69 -18.83 26.80
C GLY A 88 7.49 -18.40 28.26
N PRO A 89 7.58 -19.33 29.23
CA PRO A 89 7.59 -19.01 30.66
C PRO A 89 8.78 -18.14 31.08
N LEU A 90 10.00 -18.44 30.62
CA LEU A 90 11.21 -17.69 31.01
C LEU A 90 11.15 -16.21 30.61
N VAL A 91 10.59 -15.90 29.44
CA VAL A 91 10.43 -14.50 28.96
C VAL A 91 9.50 -13.67 29.86
N LYS A 92 8.65 -14.30 30.68
CA LYS A 92 7.74 -13.62 31.62
C LYS A 92 8.35 -13.36 33.00
N LEU A 93 9.55 -13.90 33.26
CA LEU A 93 10.22 -13.79 34.56
C LEU A 93 11.31 -12.72 34.48
N ASP A 94 11.14 -11.64 35.23
CA ASP A 94 12.14 -10.57 35.30
C ASP A 94 13.47 -11.08 35.90
N GLY A 95 14.59 -10.64 35.34
CA GLY A 95 15.94 -10.97 35.84
C GLY A 95 16.49 -12.35 35.46
N ARG A 96 15.78 -13.13 34.63
CA ARG A 96 16.23 -14.47 34.14
C ARG A 96 16.81 -14.43 32.72
N GLU A 97 17.34 -13.29 32.26
CA GLU A 97 17.85 -13.14 30.89
C GLU A 97 19.04 -14.05 30.58
N ALA A 98 19.93 -14.30 31.54
CA ALA A 98 21.07 -15.21 31.37
C ALA A 98 20.61 -16.65 31.13
N ASP A 99 19.56 -17.07 31.82
CA ASP A 99 18.97 -18.40 31.66
C ASP A 99 18.20 -18.54 30.36
N LEU A 100 17.47 -17.49 29.96
CA LEU A 100 16.86 -17.42 28.65
C LEU A 100 17.91 -17.58 27.54
N LYS A 101 19.04 -16.88 27.67
CA LYS A 101 20.16 -17.00 26.72
C LYS A 101 20.75 -18.41 26.71
N LYS A 102 20.97 -19.04 27.86
CA LYS A 102 21.46 -20.42 27.95
C LYS A 102 20.56 -21.40 27.18
N VAL A 103 19.23 -21.31 27.35
CA VAL A 103 18.28 -22.19 26.65
C VAL A 103 18.31 -21.92 25.13
N VAL A 104 18.39 -20.65 24.71
CA VAL A 104 18.50 -20.28 23.30
C VAL A 104 19.80 -20.83 22.68
N ASP A 105 20.93 -20.66 23.35
CA ASP A 105 22.25 -21.17 22.91
C ASP A 105 22.23 -22.71 22.82
N ALA A 106 21.60 -23.40 23.77
CA ALA A 106 21.42 -24.85 23.75
C ALA A 106 20.56 -25.30 22.56
N ILE A 107 19.46 -24.59 22.26
CA ILE A 107 18.61 -24.85 21.08
C ILE A 107 19.41 -24.68 19.79
N ILE A 108 20.17 -23.60 19.65
CA ILE A 108 20.98 -23.30 18.46
C ILE A 108 22.02 -24.39 18.22
N SER A 109 22.65 -24.85 19.30
CA SER A 109 23.74 -25.84 19.27
C SER A 109 23.25 -27.29 19.21
N HIS A 110 21.93 -27.53 19.28
CA HIS A 110 21.38 -28.87 19.33
C HIS A 110 21.60 -29.62 17.98
N PRO A 111 22.11 -30.87 18.00
CA PRO A 111 22.46 -31.60 16.76
C PRO A 111 21.30 -31.77 15.77
N GLU A 112 20.09 -31.95 16.28
CA GLU A 112 18.90 -32.20 15.46
C GLU A 112 18.09 -30.94 15.13
N VAL A 113 18.59 -29.74 15.47
CA VAL A 113 17.79 -28.52 15.31
C VAL A 113 17.56 -28.21 13.84
N LYS A 114 16.28 -28.05 13.48
CA LYS A 114 15.82 -27.68 12.15
C LYS A 114 15.34 -26.22 12.15
N SER A 115 15.24 -25.62 10.96
CA SER A 115 14.86 -24.21 10.81
C SER A 115 13.49 -23.90 11.42
N PHE A 116 12.54 -24.85 11.40
CA PHE A 116 11.23 -24.66 12.04
C PHE A 116 11.34 -24.51 13.57
N ASN A 117 12.27 -25.21 14.22
CA ASN A 117 12.47 -25.09 15.67
C ASN A 117 12.99 -23.70 16.04
N LEU A 118 13.88 -23.13 15.22
CA LEU A 118 14.40 -21.78 15.43
C LEU A 118 13.30 -20.72 15.24
N VAL A 119 12.45 -20.88 14.23
CA VAL A 119 11.28 -20.00 14.02
C VAL A 119 10.28 -20.12 15.18
N GLU A 120 10.05 -21.34 15.69
CA GLU A 120 9.19 -21.54 16.85
C GLU A 120 9.76 -20.87 18.11
N ALA A 121 11.06 -21.04 18.37
CA ALA A 121 11.79 -20.38 19.45
C ALA A 121 11.69 -18.85 19.33
N LEU A 122 11.91 -18.30 18.12
CA LEU A 122 11.76 -16.88 17.82
C LEU A 122 10.34 -16.39 18.17
N GLY A 123 9.33 -17.21 17.86
CA GLY A 123 7.93 -16.97 18.21
C GLY A 123 7.66 -16.83 19.71
N LYS A 124 8.49 -17.43 20.57
CA LYS A 124 8.37 -17.35 22.04
C LYS A 124 9.12 -16.15 22.65
N VAL A 125 10.17 -15.66 21.99
CA VAL A 125 11.06 -14.61 22.52
C VAL A 125 10.88 -13.22 21.89
N LYS A 126 9.79 -12.99 21.14
CA LYS A 126 9.53 -11.75 20.36
C LYS A 126 9.73 -10.41 21.09
N LYS A 127 9.65 -10.39 22.43
CA LYS A 127 9.81 -9.18 23.24
C LYS A 127 11.26 -8.89 23.66
N ASN A 128 12.15 -9.87 23.54
CA ASN A 128 13.55 -9.73 23.90
C ASN A 128 14.40 -9.52 22.62
N VAL A 129 14.82 -8.27 22.37
CA VAL A 129 15.52 -7.87 21.14
C VAL A 129 16.82 -8.65 20.93
N ASN A 130 17.60 -8.85 22.00
CA ASN A 130 18.89 -9.55 21.91
C ASN A 130 18.71 -11.02 21.48
N MET A 131 17.70 -11.70 22.04
CA MET A 131 17.41 -13.10 21.68
C MET A 131 16.81 -13.22 20.28
N VAL A 132 15.99 -12.25 19.87
CA VAL A 132 15.45 -12.16 18.50
C VAL A 132 16.58 -12.04 17.49
N GLU A 133 17.53 -11.12 17.70
CA GLU A 133 18.67 -10.93 16.79
C GLU A 133 19.52 -12.19 16.68
N LEU A 134 19.84 -12.82 17.81
CA LEU A 134 20.63 -14.05 17.84
C LEU A 134 19.96 -15.19 17.07
N LEU A 135 18.67 -15.42 17.28
CA LEU A 135 17.93 -16.46 16.56
C LEU A 135 17.80 -16.15 15.07
N VAL A 136 17.59 -14.87 14.70
CA VAL A 136 17.49 -14.46 13.30
C VAL A 136 18.81 -14.65 12.56
N GLU A 137 19.94 -14.31 13.18
CA GLU A 137 21.27 -14.57 12.60
C GLU A 137 21.46 -16.06 12.29
N GLN A 138 21.05 -16.93 13.21
CA GLN A 138 21.14 -18.38 13.00
C GLN A 138 20.16 -18.91 11.95
N ILE A 139 18.96 -18.33 11.84
CA ILE A 139 18.00 -18.68 10.79
C ILE A 139 18.56 -18.26 9.42
N ALA A 140 19.13 -17.06 9.30
CA ALA A 140 19.72 -16.57 8.07
C ALA A 140 20.90 -17.42 7.60
N ASN A 141 21.77 -17.86 8.52
CA ASN A 141 22.94 -18.67 8.20
C ASN A 141 22.59 -20.09 7.68
N ARG A 142 21.41 -20.61 8.02
CA ARG A 142 21.03 -22.01 7.68
C ARG A 142 20.51 -22.20 6.27
N LYS A 143 20.28 -21.11 5.51
CA LYS A 143 19.73 -21.07 4.15
C LYS A 143 18.33 -21.68 4.05
N GLY A 144 17.41 -20.98 3.38
CA GLY A 144 16.03 -21.45 3.27
C GLY A 144 15.02 -20.31 3.30
N ILE A 145 14.37 -20.12 2.16
CA ILE A 145 13.45 -19.00 1.96
C ILE A 145 12.18 -19.06 2.84
N ASN A 146 11.59 -20.25 3.04
CA ASN A 146 10.37 -20.38 3.84
C ASN A 146 10.62 -20.05 5.33
N PRO A 147 11.67 -20.59 5.98
CA PRO A 147 12.06 -20.17 7.32
C PRO A 147 12.30 -18.67 7.46
N LEU A 148 12.94 -18.02 6.49
CA LEU A 148 13.15 -16.57 6.50
C LEU A 148 11.83 -15.79 6.49
N ILE A 149 10.89 -16.17 5.62
CA ILE A 149 9.56 -15.54 5.53
C ILE A 149 8.76 -15.75 6.82
N ASP A 150 8.80 -16.95 7.41
CA ASP A 150 8.09 -17.21 8.66
C ASP A 150 8.76 -16.51 9.86
N ALA A 151 10.08 -16.36 9.84
CA ALA A 151 10.80 -15.55 10.81
C ALA A 151 10.43 -14.06 10.70
N LEU A 152 10.17 -13.54 9.50
CA LEU A 152 9.74 -12.15 9.28
C LEU A 152 8.44 -11.81 10.03
N LYS A 153 7.51 -12.77 10.09
CA LYS A 153 6.26 -12.64 10.87
C LYS A 153 6.50 -12.66 12.39
N ALA A 154 7.62 -13.24 12.81
CA ALA A 154 7.91 -13.52 14.21
C ALA A 154 8.89 -12.52 14.84
N ALA A 155 9.81 -11.93 14.06
CA ALA A 155 10.89 -11.07 14.53
C ALA A 155 10.44 -9.73 15.15
N GLY A 156 9.18 -9.32 14.95
CA GLY A 156 8.57 -8.23 15.71
C GLY A 156 9.26 -6.88 15.49
N LYS A 157 9.64 -6.19 16.58
CA LYS A 157 10.09 -4.78 16.59
C LYS A 157 11.60 -4.57 16.36
N SER A 158 12.41 -5.62 16.23
CA SER A 158 13.86 -5.44 16.02
C SER A 158 14.14 -5.05 14.57
N LYS A 159 14.50 -3.77 14.34
CA LYS A 159 14.83 -3.26 13.00
C LYS A 159 15.99 -4.02 12.36
N LYS A 160 17.05 -4.31 13.12
CA LYS A 160 18.24 -5.01 12.62
C LYS A 160 17.92 -6.44 12.20
N ALA A 161 17.15 -7.17 13.02
CA ALA A 161 16.72 -8.52 12.68
C ALA A 161 15.84 -8.53 11.42
N MET A 162 14.91 -7.58 11.33
CA MET A 162 14.02 -7.41 10.18
C MET A 162 14.80 -7.10 8.90
N ALA A 163 15.81 -6.23 8.95
CA ALA A 163 16.68 -5.92 7.83
C ALA A 163 17.50 -7.15 7.37
N MET A 164 18.06 -7.93 8.31
CA MET A 164 18.78 -9.17 7.99
C MET A 164 17.87 -10.19 7.29
N LEU A 165 16.63 -10.36 7.77
CA LEU A 165 15.67 -11.25 7.14
C LEU A 165 15.28 -10.76 5.75
N ALA A 166 15.03 -9.46 5.57
CA ALA A 166 14.71 -8.89 4.27
C ALA A 166 15.85 -9.09 3.26
N GLN A 167 17.10 -8.90 3.69
CA GLN A 167 18.29 -9.14 2.87
C GLN A 167 18.44 -10.62 2.49
N GLY A 168 18.26 -11.55 3.44
CA GLY A 168 18.31 -12.97 3.12
C GLY A 168 17.19 -13.38 2.14
N ILE A 169 15.99 -12.81 2.29
CA ILE A 169 14.87 -13.05 1.38
C ILE A 169 15.14 -12.45 0.00
N SER A 170 15.75 -11.27 -0.11
CA SER A 170 16.06 -10.65 -1.40
C SER A 170 17.11 -11.44 -2.17
N GLU A 171 18.11 -11.98 -1.48
CA GLU A 171 19.18 -12.79 -2.08
C GLU A 171 18.69 -14.17 -2.55
N GLU A 172 17.97 -14.91 -1.71
CA GLU A 172 17.55 -16.29 -2.01
C GLU A 172 16.16 -16.40 -2.68
N GLY A 173 15.36 -15.34 -2.61
CA GLY A 173 13.95 -15.34 -3.00
C GLY A 173 13.70 -15.29 -4.50
N THR A 174 12.65 -16.00 -4.92
CA THR A 174 11.99 -15.76 -6.21
C THR A 174 10.99 -14.62 -6.04
N VAL A 175 10.49 -14.06 -7.14
CA VAL A 175 9.48 -13.00 -7.08
C VAL A 175 8.24 -13.40 -6.28
N ASN A 176 7.78 -14.65 -6.40
CA ASN A 176 6.64 -15.16 -5.62
C ASN A 176 6.95 -15.23 -4.11
N HIS A 177 8.21 -15.49 -3.75
CA HIS A 177 8.66 -15.43 -2.35
C HIS A 177 8.67 -13.99 -1.83
N LEU A 178 9.12 -13.03 -2.64
CA LEU A 178 9.10 -11.61 -2.31
C LEU A 178 7.68 -11.09 -2.10
N LEU A 179 6.74 -11.44 -2.98
CA LEU A 179 5.33 -11.07 -2.83
C LEU A 179 4.73 -11.62 -1.52
N ARG A 180 5.03 -12.89 -1.20
CA ARG A 180 4.62 -13.50 0.07
C ARG A 180 5.26 -12.79 1.27
N ALA A 181 6.53 -12.39 1.16
CA ALA A 181 7.24 -11.66 2.20
C ALA A 181 6.62 -10.28 2.43
N ILE A 182 6.34 -9.50 1.38
CA ILE A 182 5.65 -8.20 1.46
C ILE A 182 4.29 -8.36 2.14
N ALA A 183 3.50 -9.36 1.74
CA ALA A 183 2.19 -9.62 2.35
C ALA A 183 2.26 -10.08 3.82
N SER A 184 3.40 -10.62 4.24
CA SER A 184 3.61 -11.18 5.59
C SER A 184 4.36 -10.23 6.53
N ALA A 185 5.00 -9.20 5.99
CA ALA A 185 5.80 -8.27 6.75
C ALA A 185 4.91 -7.49 7.74
N PRO A 186 5.35 -7.31 9.00
CA PRO A 186 4.77 -6.32 9.89
C PRO A 186 4.77 -4.94 9.22
N ARG A 187 3.70 -4.17 9.42
CA ARG A 187 3.61 -2.77 8.96
C ARG A 187 4.63 -1.89 9.71
N ASP A 188 4.87 -0.71 9.15
CA ASP A 188 5.80 0.30 9.69
C ASP A 188 7.27 -0.15 9.69
N GLN A 189 7.67 -0.97 8.71
CA GLN A 189 9.05 -1.45 8.56
C GLN A 189 9.65 -0.94 7.24
N ASP A 190 9.86 0.37 7.17
CA ASP A 190 10.30 1.08 5.96
C ASP A 190 11.47 0.41 5.22
N GLU A 191 12.54 0.05 5.94
CA GLU A 191 13.74 -0.58 5.34
C GLU A 191 13.44 -1.94 4.72
N VAL A 192 12.58 -2.75 5.35
CA VAL A 192 12.18 -4.07 4.83
C VAL A 192 11.34 -3.90 3.59
N GLU A 193 10.36 -3.00 3.65
CA GLU A 193 9.47 -2.73 2.53
C GLU A 193 10.24 -2.19 1.33
N ILE A 194 11.19 -1.27 1.54
CA ILE A 194 12.09 -0.77 0.49
C ILE A 194 12.92 -1.92 -0.10
N THR A 195 13.57 -2.72 0.74
CA THR A 195 14.46 -3.80 0.28
C THR A 195 13.72 -4.81 -0.57
N LEU A 196 12.56 -5.30 -0.10
CA LEU A 196 11.77 -6.28 -0.81
C LEU A 196 11.18 -5.71 -2.11
N THR A 197 10.76 -4.44 -2.12
CA THR A 197 10.18 -3.81 -3.32
C THR A 197 11.22 -3.51 -4.38
N MET A 198 12.43 -3.07 -4.00
CA MET A 198 13.55 -2.92 -4.93
C MET A 198 13.86 -4.24 -5.63
N GLU A 199 13.84 -5.34 -4.89
CA GLU A 199 14.10 -6.66 -5.45
C GLU A 199 12.98 -7.13 -6.40
N VAL A 200 11.72 -6.83 -6.08
CA VAL A 200 10.59 -7.08 -7.00
C VAL A 200 10.76 -6.27 -8.28
N ILE A 201 11.26 -5.03 -8.22
CA ILE A 201 11.53 -4.23 -9.42
C ILE A 201 12.66 -4.85 -10.25
N GLY A 202 13.71 -5.34 -9.59
CA GLY A 202 14.87 -5.93 -10.27
C GLY A 202 14.58 -7.29 -10.94
N LYS A 203 13.76 -8.14 -10.30
CA LYS A 203 13.48 -9.51 -10.76
C LYS A 203 12.11 -9.73 -11.38
N GLY A 204 11.14 -8.84 -11.10
CA GLY A 204 9.73 -9.04 -11.40
C GLY A 204 9.28 -8.51 -12.75
N SER A 205 8.21 -9.12 -13.27
CA SER A 205 7.44 -8.58 -14.39
C SER A 205 6.53 -7.43 -13.93
N LEU A 206 5.99 -6.66 -14.88
CA LEU A 206 5.03 -5.60 -14.60
C LEU A 206 3.82 -6.09 -13.78
N GLU A 207 3.24 -7.24 -14.11
CA GLU A 207 2.09 -7.76 -13.36
C GLU A 207 2.45 -8.13 -11.92
N GLN A 208 3.67 -8.62 -11.68
CA GLN A 208 4.16 -8.90 -10.33
C GLN A 208 4.44 -7.60 -9.56
N MET A 209 4.92 -6.54 -10.21
CA MET A 209 5.03 -5.23 -9.58
C MET A 209 3.64 -4.68 -9.20
N LEU A 210 2.63 -4.85 -10.07
CA LEU A 210 1.25 -4.43 -9.79
C LEU A 210 0.59 -5.27 -8.69
N GLU A 211 0.95 -6.54 -8.57
CA GLU A 211 0.54 -7.36 -7.44
C GLU A 211 1.20 -6.87 -6.14
N ALA A 212 2.50 -6.56 -6.16
CA ALA A 212 3.21 -6.01 -5.00
C ALA A 212 2.58 -4.69 -4.52
N VAL A 213 2.15 -3.81 -5.45
CA VAL A 213 1.46 -2.55 -5.12
C VAL A 213 0.14 -2.79 -4.36
N LYS A 214 -0.54 -3.91 -4.59
CA LYS A 214 -1.77 -4.25 -3.85
C LYS A 214 -1.50 -4.84 -2.46
N LEU A 215 -0.31 -5.40 -2.26
CA LEU A 215 0.06 -6.10 -1.02
C LEU A 215 0.76 -5.17 -0.02
N ILE A 216 1.47 -4.15 -0.52
CA ILE A 216 2.19 -3.20 0.32
C ILE A 216 1.25 -2.23 1.03
N ASP A 217 1.72 -1.66 2.14
CA ASP A 217 1.05 -0.51 2.74
C ASP A 217 1.12 0.67 1.77
N PRO A 218 -0.03 1.22 1.31
CA PRO A 218 -0.03 2.30 0.33
C PRO A 218 0.68 3.56 0.83
N MET A 219 0.75 3.78 2.15
CA MET A 219 1.37 4.97 2.74
C MET A 219 2.88 4.81 2.97
N SER A 220 3.45 3.64 2.75
CA SER A 220 4.85 3.39 3.09
C SER A 220 5.85 3.93 2.05
N PRO A 221 7.12 4.06 2.43
CA PRO A 221 8.20 4.36 1.49
C PRO A 221 8.36 3.30 0.38
N GLY A 222 8.05 2.03 0.66
CA GLY A 222 8.12 0.97 -0.35
C GLY A 222 7.09 1.15 -1.48
N ALA A 223 5.92 1.74 -1.19
CA ALA A 223 4.96 2.12 -2.24
C ALA A 223 5.53 3.18 -3.19
N VAL A 224 6.34 4.11 -2.68
CA VAL A 224 7.04 5.12 -3.49
C VAL A 224 8.10 4.47 -4.38
N VAL A 225 8.83 3.48 -3.85
CA VAL A 225 9.82 2.71 -4.61
C VAL A 225 9.16 1.93 -5.74
N LEU A 226 8.06 1.21 -5.46
CA LEU A 226 7.29 0.50 -6.50
C LEU A 226 6.74 1.45 -7.56
N ALA A 227 6.20 2.61 -7.15
CA ALA A 227 5.73 3.63 -8.08
C ALA A 227 6.86 4.11 -9.00
N THR A 228 8.07 4.30 -8.45
CA THR A 228 9.27 4.67 -9.22
C THR A 228 9.64 3.59 -10.22
N GLY A 229 9.67 2.32 -9.79
CA GLY A 229 9.96 1.19 -10.66
C GLY A 229 8.97 1.09 -11.83
N ILE A 230 7.67 1.16 -11.53
CA ILE A 230 6.60 1.11 -12.55
C ILE A 230 6.69 2.32 -13.48
N GLY A 231 6.86 3.53 -12.94
CA GLY A 231 6.94 4.77 -13.71
C GLY A 231 8.12 4.82 -14.68
N ASN A 232 9.23 4.17 -14.34
CA ASN A 232 10.45 4.13 -15.14
C ASN A 232 10.45 3.04 -16.24
N LEU A 233 9.41 2.22 -16.34
CA LEU A 233 9.29 1.26 -17.44
C LEU A 233 9.14 2.02 -18.77
N ARG A 234 10.00 1.66 -19.74
CA ARG A 234 10.04 2.30 -21.07
C ARG A 234 8.69 2.23 -21.78
N THR A 235 8.06 1.07 -21.76
CA THR A 235 6.75 0.81 -22.36
C THR A 235 5.75 0.43 -21.28
N LEU A 236 4.88 1.38 -20.94
CA LEU A 236 3.84 1.16 -19.94
C LEU A 236 2.47 1.49 -20.54
N PRO A 237 1.56 0.50 -20.68
CA PRO A 237 0.20 0.77 -21.09
C PRO A 237 -0.54 1.62 -20.04
N LEU A 238 -1.54 2.38 -20.48
CA LEU A 238 -2.28 3.31 -19.61
C LEU A 238 -3.03 2.60 -18.47
N GLU A 239 -3.61 1.43 -18.72
CA GLU A 239 -4.43 0.71 -17.74
C GLU A 239 -3.62 0.23 -16.51
N PRO A 240 -2.46 -0.46 -16.66
CA PRO A 240 -1.52 -0.73 -15.57
C PRO A 240 -1.17 0.50 -14.72
N LEU A 241 -0.91 1.63 -15.36
CA LEU A 241 -0.54 2.87 -14.67
C LEU A 241 -1.69 3.42 -13.82
N ILE A 242 -2.91 3.38 -14.36
CA ILE A 242 -4.14 3.77 -13.63
C ILE A 242 -4.40 2.80 -12.46
N ARG A 243 -4.22 1.49 -12.66
CA ARG A 243 -4.36 0.49 -11.60
C ARG A 243 -3.40 0.74 -10.44
N ALA A 244 -2.13 0.98 -10.76
CA ALA A 244 -1.11 1.30 -9.76
C ALA A 244 -1.45 2.60 -9.03
N LEU A 245 -1.81 3.65 -9.77
CA LEU A 245 -2.20 4.94 -9.21
C LEU A 245 -3.40 4.83 -8.26
N THR A 246 -4.40 4.03 -8.61
CA THR A 246 -5.60 3.83 -7.80
C THR A 246 -5.28 3.21 -6.44
N ALA A 247 -4.31 2.30 -6.40
CA ALA A 247 -3.91 1.62 -5.17
C ALA A 247 -3.12 2.52 -4.21
N ILE A 248 -2.37 3.50 -4.72
CA ILE A 248 -1.46 4.35 -3.92
C ILE A 248 -1.82 5.85 -3.94
N LYS A 249 -3.04 6.18 -4.39
CA LYS A 249 -3.51 7.57 -4.59
C LYS A 249 -3.40 8.46 -3.34
N ASP A 250 -3.41 7.85 -2.16
CA ASP A 250 -3.39 8.54 -0.86
C ASP A 250 -1.94 8.86 -0.41
N ASN A 251 -0.93 8.25 -1.05
CA ASN A 251 0.48 8.57 -0.86
C ASN A 251 0.92 9.59 -1.91
N GLU A 252 0.98 10.86 -1.49
CA GLU A 252 1.27 12.00 -2.37
C GLU A 252 2.52 11.81 -3.23
N LYS A 253 3.63 11.31 -2.67
CA LYS A 253 4.88 11.10 -3.41
C LYS A 253 4.74 10.03 -4.48
N ALA A 254 4.18 8.88 -4.12
CA ALA A 254 4.00 7.75 -5.05
C ALA A 254 2.98 8.11 -6.15
N ALA A 255 1.90 8.77 -5.76
CA ALA A 255 0.86 9.30 -6.63
C ALA A 255 1.42 10.30 -7.67
N PHE A 256 2.30 11.20 -7.26
CA PHE A 256 2.94 12.18 -8.15
C PHE A 256 3.83 11.53 -9.20
N ILE A 257 4.63 10.54 -8.83
CA ILE A 257 5.50 9.81 -9.76
C ILE A 257 4.67 9.18 -10.89
N LEU A 258 3.63 8.42 -10.53
CA LEU A 258 2.79 7.76 -11.51
C LEU A 258 1.95 8.76 -12.33
N THR A 259 1.46 9.82 -11.70
CA THR A 259 0.67 10.83 -12.41
C THR A 259 1.52 11.64 -13.38
N LYS A 260 2.77 11.99 -13.04
CA LYS A 260 3.74 12.62 -13.95
C LYS A 260 3.92 11.76 -15.20
N ARG A 261 4.16 10.46 -15.01
CA ARG A 261 4.28 9.51 -16.13
C ARG A 261 3.00 9.49 -16.97
N LEU A 262 1.84 9.46 -16.33
CA LEU A 262 0.55 9.39 -17.01
C LEU A 262 0.28 10.63 -17.88
N VAL A 263 0.48 11.83 -17.34
CA VAL A 263 0.20 13.08 -18.09
C VAL A 263 1.15 13.28 -19.27
N ASN A 264 2.39 12.78 -19.17
CA ASN A 264 3.35 12.82 -20.29
C ASN A 264 3.02 11.81 -21.40
N THR A 265 2.18 10.80 -21.13
CA THR A 265 1.77 9.79 -22.13
C THR A 265 0.48 10.12 -22.87
N VAL A 266 -0.26 11.16 -22.45
CA VAL A 266 -1.59 11.46 -22.97
C VAL A 266 -1.70 12.87 -23.55
N GLU A 267 -2.58 13.04 -24.54
CA GLU A 267 -2.89 14.35 -25.10
C GLU A 267 -3.82 15.18 -24.19
N VAL A 268 -3.87 16.49 -24.44
CA VAL A 268 -4.67 17.46 -23.66
C VAL A 268 -6.15 17.05 -23.47
N PRO A 269 -6.89 16.56 -24.50
CA PRO A 269 -8.28 16.15 -24.30
C PRO A 269 -8.43 14.93 -23.36
N ALA A 270 -7.43 14.04 -23.35
CA ALA A 270 -7.45 12.86 -22.49
C ALA A 270 -7.20 13.22 -21.02
N LEU A 271 -6.52 14.33 -20.71
CA LEU A 271 -6.35 14.83 -19.33
C LEU A 271 -7.70 15.09 -18.65
N VAL A 272 -8.68 15.63 -19.38
CA VAL A 272 -10.03 15.86 -18.84
C VAL A 272 -10.72 14.53 -18.53
N SER A 273 -10.53 13.53 -19.38
CA SER A 273 -11.07 12.17 -19.16
C SER A 273 -10.43 11.48 -17.96
N LEU A 274 -9.15 11.76 -17.69
CA LEU A 274 -8.46 11.25 -16.49
C LEU A 274 -9.08 11.79 -15.21
N LEU A 275 -9.34 13.11 -15.16
CA LEU A 275 -10.05 13.73 -14.04
C LEU A 275 -11.48 13.21 -13.87
N GLU A 276 -12.14 12.83 -14.97
CA GLU A 276 -13.53 12.37 -14.91
C GLU A 276 -13.67 10.93 -14.43
N LYS A 277 -12.78 10.04 -14.88
CA LYS A 277 -12.97 8.59 -14.75
C LYS A 277 -12.05 7.93 -13.73
N TYR A 278 -10.86 8.48 -13.51
CA TYR A 278 -9.76 7.75 -12.86
C TYR A 278 -9.18 8.46 -11.65
N VAL A 279 -9.26 9.79 -11.62
CA VAL A 279 -8.65 10.60 -10.56
C VAL A 279 -9.70 11.46 -9.88
N SER A 280 -9.80 11.34 -8.56
CA SER A 280 -10.68 12.22 -7.79
C SER A 280 -10.05 13.61 -7.63
N ASP A 281 -10.83 14.65 -7.88
CA ASP A 281 -10.48 16.06 -7.77
C ASP A 281 -9.94 16.52 -6.41
N ILE A 282 -10.27 15.82 -5.32
CA ILE A 282 -9.74 16.09 -3.97
C ILE A 282 -8.38 15.42 -3.70
N THR A 283 -7.86 14.62 -4.64
CA THR A 283 -6.62 13.85 -4.44
C THR A 283 -5.38 14.55 -5.02
N PRO A 284 -4.16 14.25 -4.54
CA PRO A 284 -2.93 14.81 -5.09
C PRO A 284 -2.77 14.61 -6.62
N PRO A 285 -3.08 13.43 -7.22
CA PRO A 285 -3.05 13.24 -8.66
C PRO A 285 -3.86 14.28 -9.46
N ALA A 286 -5.03 14.69 -8.96
CA ALA A 286 -5.87 15.66 -9.67
C ALA A 286 -5.18 17.01 -9.81
N GLN A 287 -4.37 17.39 -8.82
CA GLN A 287 -3.62 18.64 -8.84
C GLN A 287 -2.56 18.58 -9.95
N VAL A 288 -1.84 17.46 -10.09
CA VAL A 288 -0.83 17.29 -11.15
C VAL A 288 -1.47 17.31 -12.55
N VAL A 289 -2.58 16.58 -12.74
CA VAL A 289 -3.32 16.58 -14.01
C VAL A 289 -3.81 17.99 -14.36
N MET A 290 -4.35 18.72 -13.37
CA MET A 290 -4.79 20.09 -13.55
C MET A 290 -3.62 21.04 -13.87
N THR A 291 -2.50 20.95 -13.17
CA THR A 291 -1.30 21.75 -13.45
C THR A 291 -0.81 21.52 -14.88
N TYR A 292 -0.73 20.26 -15.33
CA TYR A 292 -0.30 19.94 -16.68
C TYR A 292 -1.29 20.48 -17.74
N LEU A 293 -2.60 20.36 -17.48
CA LEU A 293 -3.62 20.95 -18.34
C LEU A 293 -3.48 22.47 -18.45
N ILE A 294 -3.27 23.17 -17.33
CA ILE A 294 -3.04 24.62 -17.29
C ILE A 294 -1.78 24.98 -18.09
N HIS A 295 -0.68 24.27 -17.87
CA HIS A 295 0.57 24.49 -18.57
C HIS A 295 0.41 24.32 -20.09
N LYS A 296 -0.24 23.25 -20.55
CA LYS A 296 -0.49 23.04 -21.99
C LYS A 296 -1.38 24.13 -22.59
N VAL A 297 -2.36 24.64 -21.86
CA VAL A 297 -3.19 25.77 -22.34
C VAL A 297 -2.42 27.09 -22.38
N MET A 298 -1.44 27.29 -21.50
CA MET A 298 -0.54 28.45 -21.57
C MET A 298 0.30 28.45 -22.84
N ILE A 299 0.82 27.29 -23.24
CA ILE A 299 1.58 27.13 -24.49
C ILE A 299 0.65 27.16 -25.70
N GLN A 300 -0.55 26.58 -25.58
CA GLN A 300 -1.54 26.47 -26.65
C GLN A 300 -2.89 27.08 -26.23
N PRO A 301 -3.06 28.42 -26.31
CA PRO A 301 -4.29 29.09 -25.90
C PRO A 301 -5.55 28.61 -26.63
N SER A 302 -5.41 28.04 -27.84
CA SER A 302 -6.50 27.41 -28.59
C SER A 302 -7.15 26.23 -27.85
N ARG A 303 -6.46 25.62 -26.88
CA ARG A 303 -6.96 24.51 -26.05
C ARG A 303 -7.73 24.96 -24.80
N ASN A 304 -7.98 26.25 -24.61
CA ASN A 304 -8.73 26.79 -23.46
C ASN A 304 -10.15 26.19 -23.29
N VAL A 305 -10.74 25.67 -24.37
CA VAL A 305 -12.00 24.91 -24.32
C VAL A 305 -11.91 23.71 -23.35
N GLU A 306 -10.75 23.09 -23.20
CA GLU A 306 -10.57 21.94 -22.30
C GLU A 306 -10.66 22.33 -20.82
N LEU A 307 -10.16 23.52 -20.43
CA LEU A 307 -10.39 24.07 -19.08
C LEU A 307 -11.89 24.25 -18.82
N SER A 308 -12.62 24.75 -19.82
CA SER A 308 -14.07 24.91 -19.72
C SER A 308 -14.81 23.57 -19.61
N LYS A 309 -14.30 22.48 -20.19
CA LYS A 309 -14.86 21.13 -20.02
C LYS A 309 -14.59 20.57 -18.63
N ALA A 310 -13.39 20.79 -18.09
CA ALA A 310 -13.00 20.35 -16.74
C ALA A 310 -13.93 20.91 -15.64
N THR A 311 -14.60 22.05 -15.87
CA THR A 311 -15.58 22.63 -14.92
C THR A 311 -16.77 21.73 -14.59
N LYS A 312 -17.09 20.75 -15.46
CA LYS A 312 -18.16 19.77 -15.20
C LYS A 312 -17.72 18.63 -14.29
N VAL A 313 -16.41 18.38 -14.26
CA VAL A 313 -15.80 17.24 -13.60
C VAL A 313 -15.46 17.58 -12.15
N VAL A 314 -14.90 18.77 -11.93
CA VAL A 314 -14.48 19.21 -10.60
C VAL A 314 -15.69 19.58 -9.72
N ARG A 315 -15.71 19.03 -8.52
CA ARG A 315 -16.73 19.11 -7.50
C ARG A 315 -16.09 19.38 -6.13
N GLY A 316 -16.94 19.74 -5.16
CA GLY A 316 -16.49 20.04 -3.80
C GLY A 316 -15.55 21.25 -3.70
N ASP A 317 -15.18 21.59 -2.48
CA ASP A 317 -14.27 22.72 -2.24
C ASP A 317 -12.82 22.22 -2.17
N SER A 318 -12.17 22.10 -3.34
CA SER A 318 -10.82 21.54 -3.49
C SER A 318 -9.83 22.56 -4.04
N ILE A 319 -8.54 22.35 -3.76
CA ILE A 319 -7.47 23.17 -4.35
C ILE A 319 -7.46 23.05 -5.88
N THR A 320 -7.75 21.86 -6.42
CA THR A 320 -7.90 21.60 -7.86
C THR A 320 -8.97 22.50 -8.48
N ALA A 321 -10.11 22.71 -7.80
CA ALA A 321 -11.16 23.62 -8.24
C ALA A 321 -10.69 25.09 -8.26
N GLN A 322 -9.92 25.48 -7.24
CA GLN A 322 -9.36 26.83 -7.15
C GLN A 322 -8.29 27.06 -8.23
N MET A 323 -7.46 26.06 -8.55
CA MET A 323 -6.49 26.10 -9.66
C MET A 323 -7.21 26.27 -11.00
N LEU A 324 -8.25 25.48 -11.26
CA LEU A 324 -9.07 25.58 -12.47
C LEU A 324 -9.75 26.96 -12.59
N ALA A 325 -10.36 27.44 -11.51
CA ALA A 325 -10.98 28.77 -11.48
C ALA A 325 -9.95 29.85 -11.78
N THR A 326 -8.77 29.80 -11.15
CA THR A 326 -7.69 30.76 -11.38
C THR A 326 -7.21 30.74 -12.83
N ALA A 327 -7.08 29.56 -13.44
CA ALA A 327 -6.72 29.42 -14.85
C ALA A 327 -7.79 30.02 -15.78
N LEU A 328 -9.07 29.77 -15.52
CA LEU A 328 -10.18 30.37 -16.28
C LEU A 328 -10.22 31.90 -16.13
N VAL A 329 -9.83 32.45 -14.98
CA VAL A 329 -9.67 33.90 -14.81
C VAL A 329 -8.55 34.45 -15.69
N LYS A 330 -7.43 33.73 -15.82
CA LYS A 330 -6.30 34.15 -16.65
C LYS A 330 -6.59 34.03 -18.15
N PHE A 331 -7.14 32.90 -18.59
CA PHE A 331 -7.24 32.57 -20.02
C PHE A 331 -8.66 32.67 -20.60
N GLY A 332 -9.70 32.60 -19.77
CA GLY A 332 -11.09 32.65 -20.20
C GLY A 332 -11.60 34.06 -20.47
N ASP A 333 -12.57 34.15 -21.39
CA ASP A 333 -13.37 35.35 -21.61
C ASP A 333 -14.52 35.46 -20.57
N GLN A 334 -15.28 36.55 -20.64
CA GLN A 334 -16.39 36.79 -19.71
C GLN A 334 -17.46 35.69 -19.78
N ASP A 335 -17.75 35.16 -20.96
CA ASP A 335 -18.73 34.09 -21.18
C ASP A 335 -18.25 32.75 -20.63
N ALA A 336 -16.96 32.45 -20.71
CA ALA A 336 -16.34 31.29 -20.11
C ALA A 336 -16.43 31.36 -18.58
N LEU A 337 -16.22 32.53 -17.97
CA LEU A 337 -16.36 32.72 -16.53
C LEU A 337 -17.81 32.51 -16.06
N GLU A 338 -18.79 33.08 -16.75
CA GLU A 338 -20.21 32.87 -16.39
C GLU A 338 -20.61 31.40 -16.56
N ARG A 339 -20.20 30.75 -17.65
CA ARG A 339 -20.46 29.32 -17.88
C ARG A 339 -19.80 28.45 -16.82
N ALA A 340 -18.54 28.75 -16.47
CA ALA A 340 -17.79 28.02 -15.45
C ALA A 340 -18.44 28.15 -14.08
N TYR A 341 -18.83 29.36 -13.68
CA TYR A 341 -19.49 29.62 -12.39
C TYR A 341 -20.76 28.79 -12.23
N LYS A 342 -21.57 28.68 -13.30
CA LYS A 342 -22.81 27.88 -13.29
C LYS A 342 -22.56 26.38 -13.26
N ARG A 343 -21.46 25.92 -13.87
CA ARG A 343 -21.14 24.49 -14.02
C ARG A 343 -20.40 23.91 -12.81
N MET A 344 -19.50 24.69 -12.19
CA MET A 344 -18.84 24.26 -10.97
C MET A 344 -19.89 24.03 -9.90
N GLY A 345 -19.83 22.85 -9.27
CA GLY A 345 -20.81 22.39 -8.28
C GLY A 345 -20.76 23.17 -6.97
N ALA A 346 -20.81 22.48 -5.83
CA ALA A 346 -20.68 23.08 -4.50
C ALA A 346 -19.21 23.48 -4.18
N CYS A 347 -18.55 24.21 -5.07
CA CYS A 347 -17.16 24.65 -4.95
C CYS A 347 -17.13 26.11 -4.48
N HIS A 348 -17.29 26.35 -3.17
CA HIS A 348 -17.45 27.70 -2.64
C HIS A 348 -16.28 28.62 -3.03
N ASN A 349 -15.04 28.21 -2.73
CA ASN A 349 -13.85 29.04 -2.98
C ASN A 349 -13.62 29.29 -4.47
N ALA A 350 -13.83 28.28 -5.32
CA ALA A 350 -13.74 28.43 -6.77
C ALA A 350 -14.81 29.39 -7.31
N LYS A 351 -16.04 29.33 -6.79
CA LYS A 351 -17.12 30.27 -7.15
C LYS A 351 -16.84 31.69 -6.72
N VAL A 352 -16.25 31.89 -5.54
CA VAL A 352 -15.80 33.20 -5.06
C VAL A 352 -14.78 33.81 -6.03
N ILE A 353 -13.77 33.03 -6.46
CA ILE A 353 -12.77 33.46 -7.45
C ILE A 353 -13.44 33.91 -8.76
N LEU A 354 -14.32 33.06 -9.32
CA LEU A 354 -14.98 33.33 -10.60
C LEU A 354 -15.93 34.53 -10.54
N ALA A 355 -16.70 34.66 -9.46
CA ALA A 355 -17.63 35.76 -9.26
C ALA A 355 -16.86 37.09 -9.21
N VAL A 356 -15.83 37.19 -8.37
CA VAL A 356 -15.00 38.42 -8.29
C VAL A 356 -14.32 38.74 -9.63
N ALA A 357 -13.84 37.73 -10.36
CA ALA A 357 -13.21 37.94 -11.65
C ALA A 357 -14.19 38.41 -12.74
N PHE A 358 -15.39 37.84 -12.78
CA PHE A 358 -16.45 38.30 -13.65
C PHE A 358 -16.85 39.74 -13.32
N ALA A 359 -16.86 40.12 -12.03
CA ALA A 359 -17.10 41.48 -11.58
C ALA A 359 -16.11 42.48 -12.20
N LYS A 360 -14.82 42.11 -12.15
CA LYS A 360 -13.72 42.92 -12.66
C LYS A 360 -13.71 43.00 -14.19
N LYS A 361 -13.93 41.87 -14.89
CA LYS A 361 -13.91 41.83 -16.37
C LYS A 361 -15.17 42.42 -17.02
N GLY A 362 -16.34 42.25 -16.40
CA GLY A 362 -17.62 42.69 -16.96
C GLY A 362 -17.98 44.16 -16.74
N GLY A 363 -17.20 44.89 -15.92
CA GLY A 363 -17.47 46.28 -15.57
C GLY A 363 -18.79 46.48 -14.80
N MET A 364 -19.08 47.72 -14.39
CA MET A 364 -20.25 48.05 -13.56
C MET A 364 -21.58 47.69 -14.25
N PHE A 365 -21.70 47.91 -15.57
CA PHE A 365 -22.94 47.66 -16.33
C PHE A 365 -23.23 46.18 -16.61
N GLY A 366 -22.21 45.35 -16.86
CA GLY A 366 -22.37 43.91 -17.09
C GLY A 366 -22.71 43.13 -15.82
N THR A 367 -22.35 43.69 -14.66
CA THR A 367 -22.45 43.05 -13.34
C THR A 367 -23.72 43.43 -12.58
N ILE A 368 -24.33 44.58 -12.88
CA ILE A 368 -25.63 45.02 -12.31
C ILE A 368 -26.74 43.97 -12.51
N ARG A 369 -26.76 43.25 -13.63
CA ARG A 369 -27.77 42.19 -13.89
C ARG A 369 -27.61 40.95 -13.00
N LYS A 370 -26.50 40.83 -12.26
CA LYS A 370 -26.12 39.68 -11.45
C LYS A 370 -25.89 40.01 -9.97
N LEU A 371 -25.62 41.28 -9.66
CA LEU A 371 -25.58 41.80 -8.29
C LEU A 371 -26.87 41.43 -7.53
N GLY A 372 -26.71 40.85 -6.33
CA GLY A 372 -27.82 40.40 -5.48
C GLY A 372 -28.41 39.03 -5.83
N LYS A 373 -27.96 38.36 -6.90
CA LYS A 373 -28.37 36.96 -7.16
C LYS A 373 -27.62 35.99 -6.23
N PRO A 374 -28.25 34.87 -5.82
CA PRO A 374 -27.60 33.88 -4.97
C PRO A 374 -26.23 33.44 -5.48
N GLY A 375 -25.21 33.61 -4.63
CA GLY A 375 -23.81 33.25 -4.90
C GLY A 375 -22.98 34.28 -5.71
N TRP A 376 -23.59 35.37 -6.21
CA TRP A 376 -22.89 36.45 -6.93
C TRP A 376 -22.67 37.70 -6.07
N ASP A 377 -22.41 37.55 -4.77
CA ASP A 377 -22.07 38.69 -3.90
C ASP A 377 -20.61 39.13 -4.12
N MET A 378 -20.38 39.85 -5.23
CA MET A 378 -19.03 40.05 -5.78
C MET A 378 -18.17 41.09 -5.05
N SER A 379 -18.77 41.98 -4.25
CA SER A 379 -18.06 43.10 -3.63
C SER A 379 -17.43 42.77 -2.28
N LYS A 380 -17.92 41.74 -1.57
CA LYS A 380 -17.49 41.43 -0.20
C LYS A 380 -16.29 40.48 -0.11
N HIS A 381 -15.98 39.75 -1.18
CA HIS A 381 -15.00 38.66 -1.14
C HIS A 381 -13.73 38.94 -1.97
N SER A 382 -13.44 40.19 -2.33
CA SER A 382 -12.30 40.53 -3.20
C SER A 382 -10.94 40.17 -2.57
N GLY A 383 -10.77 40.40 -1.26
CA GLY A 383 -9.57 40.02 -0.51
C GLY A 383 -9.41 38.50 -0.41
N GLU A 384 -10.52 37.79 -0.15
CA GLU A 384 -10.56 36.32 -0.08
C GLU A 384 -10.23 35.68 -1.43
N ALA A 385 -10.87 36.13 -2.52
CA ALA A 385 -10.58 35.67 -3.87
C ALA A 385 -9.11 35.84 -4.25
N ASN A 386 -8.51 37.01 -3.95
CA ASN A 386 -7.10 37.25 -4.20
C ASN A 386 -6.19 36.28 -3.40
N LYS A 387 -6.53 35.99 -2.14
CA LYS A 387 -5.78 35.04 -1.31
C LYS A 387 -5.86 33.62 -1.88
N LEU A 388 -7.06 33.17 -2.25
CA LEU A 388 -7.30 31.85 -2.84
C LEU A 388 -6.58 31.70 -4.19
N MET A 389 -6.66 32.71 -5.06
CA MET A 389 -5.95 32.71 -6.34
C MET A 389 -4.43 32.63 -6.17
N LYS A 390 -3.87 33.37 -5.19
CA LYS A 390 -2.43 33.31 -4.88
C LYS A 390 -2.03 31.91 -4.39
N GLY A 391 -2.78 31.32 -3.47
CA GLY A 391 -2.51 29.97 -2.97
C GLY A 391 -2.61 28.90 -4.05
N ALA A 392 -3.67 28.95 -4.86
CA ALA A 392 -3.87 28.02 -5.97
C ALA A 392 -2.77 28.14 -7.04
N TRP A 393 -2.37 29.37 -7.38
CA TRP A 393 -1.30 29.59 -8.35
C TRP A 393 0.09 29.18 -7.82
N ALA A 394 0.38 29.46 -6.55
CA ALA A 394 1.61 28.99 -5.92
C ALA A 394 1.70 27.46 -5.94
N ARG A 395 0.59 26.76 -5.66
CA ARG A 395 0.52 25.30 -5.76
C ARG A 395 0.70 24.80 -7.21
N CYS A 396 0.14 25.51 -8.20
CA CYS A 396 0.42 25.21 -9.60
C CYS A 396 1.90 25.32 -9.92
N GLU A 397 2.57 26.39 -9.47
CA GLU A 397 4.00 26.65 -9.71
C GLU A 397 4.89 25.61 -9.03
N GLU A 398 4.58 25.25 -7.78
CA GLU A 398 5.25 24.18 -7.04
C GLU A 398 5.14 22.85 -7.81
N LEU A 399 3.94 22.42 -8.18
CA LEU A 399 3.75 21.15 -8.91
C LEU A 399 4.36 21.18 -10.32
N ALA A 400 4.36 22.33 -10.98
CA ALA A 400 4.98 22.47 -12.28
C ALA A 400 6.50 22.28 -12.20
N THR A 401 7.14 22.85 -11.17
CA THR A 401 8.59 22.84 -11.00
C THR A 401 9.06 21.54 -10.35
N ASP A 402 8.46 21.16 -9.22
CA ASP A 402 8.97 20.11 -8.33
C ASP A 402 8.53 18.70 -8.75
N VAL A 403 7.40 18.59 -9.45
CA VAL A 403 6.86 17.29 -9.89
C VAL A 403 7.00 17.13 -11.40
N LEU A 404 6.51 18.11 -12.17
CA LEU A 404 6.52 18.04 -13.63
C LEU A 404 7.86 18.47 -14.25
N GLU A 405 8.78 19.04 -13.47
CA GLU A 405 10.12 19.50 -13.91
C GLU A 405 10.07 20.51 -15.06
N LEU A 406 9.02 21.33 -15.11
CA LEU A 406 8.84 22.36 -16.13
C LEU A 406 9.67 23.60 -15.76
N LYS A 407 10.58 24.03 -16.65
CA LYS A 407 11.48 25.19 -16.44
C LYS A 407 10.75 26.44 -15.93
N LYS A 408 9.58 26.74 -16.53
CA LYS A 408 8.52 27.63 -16.00
C LYS A 408 7.17 27.26 -16.60
N LEU A 409 6.10 27.59 -15.89
CA LEU A 409 4.73 27.51 -16.42
C LEU A 409 4.60 28.34 -17.72
N GLY A 410 4.36 27.65 -18.84
CA GLY A 410 4.14 28.26 -20.16
C GLY A 410 5.39 28.34 -21.06
N GLU A 411 6.57 27.94 -20.58
CA GLU A 411 7.75 27.77 -21.44
C GLU A 411 7.71 26.36 -22.08
N SER A 412 7.90 26.27 -23.40
CA SER A 412 8.03 24.99 -24.09
C SER A 412 9.36 24.33 -23.77
N GLU A 413 9.39 23.01 -23.65
CA GLU A 413 10.64 22.25 -23.79
C GLU A 413 11.18 22.52 -25.21
N GLU A 414 12.34 23.17 -25.31
CA GLU A 414 13.10 23.14 -26.55
C GLU A 414 13.39 21.67 -26.88
N PRO A 415 13.25 21.24 -28.15
CA PRO A 415 13.70 19.90 -28.51
C PRO A 415 15.16 19.76 -28.09
N GLU A 416 15.49 18.71 -27.34
CA GLU A 416 16.87 18.25 -27.26
C GLU A 416 17.27 17.95 -28.70
N ASP A 417 18.12 18.81 -29.27
CA ASP A 417 18.80 18.50 -30.51
C ASP A 417 19.61 17.22 -30.25
N ASP A 418 19.14 16.09 -30.78
CA ASP A 418 19.91 14.84 -30.84
C ASP A 418 21.23 15.14 -31.55
N ALA A 419 22.32 15.18 -30.78
CA ALA A 419 23.70 15.28 -31.26
C ALA A 419 24.50 14.03 -30.86
#